data_AF-A0A1X6YLN8-F1
#
_entry.id   AF-A0A1X6YLN8-F1
#
_cell.length_a   1.000
_cell.length_b   1.000
_cell.length_c   1.000
_cell.angle_alpha   90.00
_cell.angle_beta   90.00
_cell.angle_gamma   90.00
#
_symmetry.space_group_name_H-M   'P 1'
#
loop_
_entity.id
_entity.type
_entity.pdbx_description
1 polymer ?
#
loop_
_entity_poly.entity_id
_entity_poly.type
_entity_poly.pdbx_seq_one_letter_code
_entity_poly.pdbx_strand_id
1 'polypeptide(L)'
;MKRFASVAFAALLAPMAAFAGPQYVDETGFAVSGFDVVAYFDLEQNAVGEKQTAPVPGKKSITADYNGATFAFSSEENRDKFTADPAHYAPQFDGHCAYGVSKGGKVPANPNLWRIVDDKLYLNITPVVVGFWEEDIPGNISLAGSNWPGIEGSDASTSTIPKYTSDAPQAD
;
A
#
# COMPACT_ATOMS: atom_id res chain seq x y z
N MET A 1 54.14 13.55 -37.36
CA MET A 1 52.66 13.54 -37.44
C MET A 1 52.14 12.37 -36.63
N LYS A 2 51.76 12.57 -35.35
CA LYS A 2 51.22 11.51 -34.49
C LYS A 2 49.69 11.61 -34.49
N ARG A 3 49.03 10.58 -35.01
CA ARG A 3 47.57 10.46 -35.05
C ARG A 3 47.10 10.05 -33.65
N PHE A 4 46.25 10.86 -33.02
CA PHE A 4 45.53 10.48 -31.81
C PHE A 4 44.27 9.72 -32.24
N ALA A 5 44.18 8.45 -31.87
CA ALA A 5 42.94 7.68 -32.00
C ALA A 5 42.12 7.88 -30.72
N SER A 6 41.01 8.62 -30.83
CA SER A 6 40.05 8.77 -29.75
C SER A 6 39.17 7.52 -29.68
N VAL A 7 39.32 6.73 -28.61
CA VAL A 7 38.38 5.65 -28.28
C VAL A 7 37.23 6.28 -27.50
N ALA A 8 36.06 6.37 -28.13
CA ALA A 8 34.84 6.78 -27.45
C ALA A 8 34.35 5.62 -26.57
N PHE A 9 34.37 5.80 -25.25
CA PHE A 9 33.81 4.85 -24.29
C PHE A 9 32.32 5.14 -24.14
N ALA A 10 31.48 4.35 -24.79
CA ALA A 10 30.03 4.40 -24.60
C ALA A 10 29.69 3.76 -23.25
N ALA A 11 29.33 4.59 -22.25
CA ALA A 11 28.83 4.11 -20.97
C ALA A 11 27.41 3.54 -21.16
N LEU A 12 27.28 2.22 -21.10
CA LEU A 12 26.00 1.53 -21.00
C LEU A 12 25.42 1.77 -19.59
N LEU A 13 24.49 2.73 -19.48
CA LEU A 13 23.63 2.85 -18.30
C LEU A 13 22.64 1.69 -18.33
N ALA A 14 22.94 0.62 -17.59
CA ALA A 14 21.92 -0.39 -17.28
C ALA A 14 20.87 0.26 -16.37
N PRO A 15 19.57 0.14 -16.67
CA PRO A 15 18.55 0.59 -15.73
C PRO A 15 18.67 -0.25 -14.46
N MET A 16 19.01 0.37 -13.34
CA MET A 16 18.73 -0.24 -12.05
C MET A 16 17.21 -0.38 -11.98
N ALA A 17 16.74 -1.63 -12.03
CA ALA A 17 15.38 -1.91 -11.60
C ALA A 17 15.29 -1.48 -10.13
N ALA A 18 14.67 -0.33 -9.88
CA ALA A 18 14.22 0.01 -8.55
C ALA A 18 13.13 -1.02 -8.22
N PHE A 19 13.51 -2.05 -7.47
CA PHE A 19 12.53 -2.98 -6.93
C PHE A 19 11.69 -2.20 -5.94
N ALA A 20 10.41 -2.00 -6.27
CA ALA A 20 9.43 -1.57 -5.30
C ALA A 20 9.49 -2.51 -4.08
N GLY A 21 9.22 -1.95 -2.91
CA GLY A 21 9.25 -2.69 -1.65
C GLY A 21 8.20 -3.80 -1.64
N PRO A 22 8.36 -4.83 -0.80
CA PRO A 22 7.31 -5.83 -0.65
C PRO A 22 6.06 -5.19 -0.03
N GLN A 23 4.89 -5.61 -0.51
CA GLN A 23 3.61 -5.37 0.17
C GLN A 23 3.66 -5.91 1.61
N TYR A 24 3.05 -5.18 2.54
CA TYR A 24 2.74 -5.71 3.86
C TYR A 24 1.70 -6.83 3.73
N VAL A 25 2.06 -8.00 4.25
CA VAL A 25 1.21 -9.18 4.36
C VAL A 25 1.21 -9.61 5.83
N ASP A 26 0.02 -9.71 6.41
CA ASP A 26 -0.16 -10.16 7.79
C ASP A 26 -0.36 -11.68 7.87
N GLU A 27 -0.83 -12.18 9.01
CA GLU A 27 -1.01 -13.61 9.26
C GLU A 27 -2.08 -14.26 8.37
N THR A 28 -2.89 -13.47 7.65
CA THR A 28 -3.84 -14.00 6.65
C THR A 28 -3.13 -14.57 5.42
N GLY A 29 -1.91 -14.08 5.12
CA GLY A 29 -1.20 -14.37 3.88
C GLY A 29 -1.66 -13.54 2.68
N PHE A 30 -2.53 -12.55 2.87
CA PHE A 30 -3.03 -11.67 1.82
C PHE A 30 -2.62 -10.21 2.04
N ALA A 31 -2.47 -9.46 0.94
CA ALA A 31 -2.34 -8.01 1.00
C ALA A 31 -3.60 -7.40 1.64
N VAL A 32 -3.41 -6.31 2.40
CA VAL A 32 -4.50 -5.57 3.05
C VAL A 32 -5.39 -6.49 3.91
N SER A 33 -4.77 -7.50 4.53
CA SER A 33 -5.43 -8.50 5.36
C SER A 33 -6.59 -9.24 4.66
N GLY A 34 -6.59 -9.32 3.32
CA GLY A 34 -7.61 -9.99 2.53
C GLY A 34 -8.85 -9.17 2.18
N PHE A 35 -8.84 -7.86 2.44
CA PHE A 35 -9.92 -6.97 2.03
C PHE A 35 -9.79 -6.53 0.57
N ASP A 36 -10.93 -6.30 -0.07
CA ASP A 36 -11.02 -5.89 -1.46
C ASP A 36 -10.57 -4.43 -1.62
N VAL A 37 -9.39 -4.23 -2.21
CA VAL A 37 -8.80 -2.89 -2.40
C VAL A 37 -9.60 -2.02 -3.37
N VAL A 38 -10.32 -2.61 -4.32
CA VAL A 38 -11.17 -1.86 -5.26
C VAL A 38 -12.40 -1.34 -4.55
N ALA A 39 -12.98 -2.13 -3.65
CA ALA A 39 -14.20 -1.76 -2.94
C ALA A 39 -14.05 -0.46 -2.13
N TYR A 40 -12.86 -0.14 -1.58
CA TYR A 40 -12.63 1.10 -0.83
C TYR A 40 -13.01 2.38 -1.60
N PHE A 41 -12.87 2.38 -2.92
CA PHE A 41 -13.11 3.54 -3.77
C PHE A 41 -14.61 3.80 -3.99
N ASP A 42 -15.46 2.81 -3.70
CA ASP A 42 -16.92 2.89 -3.79
C ASP A 42 -17.59 3.03 -2.41
N LEU A 43 -16.83 2.94 -1.30
CA LEU A 43 -17.36 3.07 0.05
C LEU A 43 -17.59 4.52 0.44
N GLU A 44 -18.67 4.77 1.19
CA GLU A 44 -18.90 6.07 1.82
C GLU A 44 -17.79 6.36 2.84
N GLN A 45 -17.10 7.47 2.65
CA GLN A 45 -16.03 7.92 3.53
C GLN A 45 -16.59 8.85 4.61
N ASN A 46 -16.43 8.46 5.88
CA ASN A 46 -16.90 9.23 7.01
C ASN A 46 -15.98 10.42 7.31
N ALA A 47 -16.50 11.40 8.05
CA ALA A 47 -15.79 12.63 8.37
C ALA A 47 -14.48 12.38 9.15
N VAL A 48 -13.61 13.39 9.20
CA VAL A 48 -12.42 13.38 10.07
C VAL A 48 -12.83 13.21 11.53
N GLY A 49 -12.13 12.34 12.25
CA GLY A 49 -12.44 11.95 13.63
C GLY A 49 -13.48 10.85 13.78
N GLU A 50 -14.11 10.40 12.69
CA GLU A 50 -15.11 9.33 12.71
C GLU A 50 -14.53 8.00 12.22
N LYS A 51 -15.09 6.90 12.75
CA LYS A 51 -14.77 5.55 12.27
C LYS A 51 -15.24 5.42 10.83
N GLN A 52 -14.40 4.92 9.94
CA GLN A 52 -14.77 4.67 8.55
C GLN A 52 -15.74 3.51 8.38
N THR A 53 -16.44 3.52 7.24
CA THR A 53 -17.25 2.40 6.77
C THR A 53 -16.41 1.13 6.75
N ALA A 54 -17.01 0.02 7.18
CA ALA A 54 -16.33 -1.27 7.21
C ALA A 54 -15.90 -1.68 5.80
N PRO A 55 -14.64 -2.09 5.59
CA PRO A 55 -14.17 -2.53 4.28
C PRO A 55 -14.84 -3.83 3.87
N VAL A 56 -14.92 -4.08 2.56
CA VAL A 56 -15.56 -5.29 2.02
C VAL A 56 -14.56 -6.45 2.00
N PRO A 57 -14.85 -7.57 2.67
CA PRO A 57 -13.96 -8.72 2.67
C PRO A 57 -13.88 -9.32 1.26
N GLY A 58 -12.66 -9.68 0.84
CA GLY A 58 -12.45 -10.45 -0.38
C GLY A 58 -12.82 -11.93 -0.19
N LYS A 59 -12.81 -12.70 -1.27
CA LYS A 59 -13.03 -14.15 -1.28
C LYS A 59 -11.75 -14.90 -1.61
N LYS A 60 -11.50 -16.03 -0.94
CA LYS A 60 -10.33 -16.89 -1.19
C LYS A 60 -10.27 -17.45 -2.61
N SER A 61 -11.40 -17.54 -3.30
CA SER A 61 -11.51 -18.02 -4.69
C SER A 61 -11.31 -16.92 -5.74
N ILE A 62 -11.36 -15.65 -5.35
CA ILE A 62 -11.28 -14.51 -6.27
C ILE A 62 -10.05 -13.68 -5.91
N THR A 63 -8.93 -13.99 -6.55
CA THR A 63 -7.62 -13.39 -6.22
C THR A 63 -6.87 -12.91 -7.46
N ALA A 64 -5.88 -12.04 -7.23
CA ALA A 64 -4.87 -11.65 -8.21
C ALA A 64 -3.55 -11.33 -7.50
N ASP A 65 -2.43 -11.60 -8.16
CA ASP A 65 -1.10 -11.30 -7.62
C ASP A 65 -0.57 -9.96 -8.15
N TYR A 66 -0.02 -9.15 -7.26
CA TYR A 66 0.62 -7.87 -7.60
C TYR A 66 1.68 -7.49 -6.56
N ASN A 67 2.79 -6.90 -7.02
CA ASN A 67 3.92 -6.47 -6.18
C ASN A 67 4.35 -7.54 -5.13
N GLY A 68 4.39 -8.81 -5.56
CA GLY A 68 4.82 -9.93 -4.71
C GLY A 68 3.82 -10.40 -3.65
N ALA A 69 2.58 -9.90 -3.66
CA ALA A 69 1.54 -10.35 -2.74
C ALA A 69 0.24 -10.73 -3.46
N THR A 70 -0.55 -11.57 -2.81
CA THR A 70 -1.88 -11.99 -3.27
C THR A 70 -2.94 -11.05 -2.70
N PHE A 71 -3.73 -10.45 -3.58
CA PHE A 71 -4.91 -9.66 -3.26
C PHE A 71 -6.16 -10.52 -3.41
N ALA A 72 -7.17 -10.28 -2.58
CA ALA A 72 -8.46 -10.96 -2.64
C ALA A 72 -9.59 -9.95 -2.90
N PHE A 73 -10.61 -10.37 -3.64
CA PHE A 73 -11.68 -9.49 -4.13
C PHE A 73 -13.05 -10.05 -3.78
N SER A 74 -14.01 -9.16 -3.55
CA SER A 74 -15.39 -9.51 -3.22
C SER A 74 -16.18 -9.99 -4.44
N SER A 75 -15.74 -9.60 -5.64
CA SER A 75 -16.33 -9.95 -6.92
C SER A 75 -15.27 -10.12 -8.02
N GLU A 76 -15.61 -10.87 -9.06
CA GLU A 76 -14.77 -11.02 -10.25
C GLU A 76 -14.58 -9.67 -10.97
N GLU A 77 -15.60 -8.83 -10.98
CA GLU A 77 -15.51 -7.48 -11.55
C GLU A 77 -14.45 -6.63 -10.85
N ASN A 78 -14.37 -6.69 -9.52
CA ASN A 78 -13.37 -5.94 -8.76
C ASN A 78 -11.96 -6.48 -9.00
N ARG A 79 -11.78 -7.81 -9.06
CA ARG A 79 -10.51 -8.40 -9.47
C ARG A 79 -10.10 -7.91 -10.86
N ASP A 80 -11.03 -7.89 -11.81
CA ASP A 80 -10.74 -7.50 -13.18
C ASP A 80 -10.35 -6.00 -13.27
N LYS A 81 -11.06 -5.12 -12.54
CA LYS A 81 -10.67 -3.70 -12.35
C LYS A 81 -9.26 -3.57 -11.78
N PHE A 82 -8.94 -4.32 -10.74
CA PHE A 82 -7.61 -4.31 -10.14
C PHE A 82 -6.53 -4.77 -11.12
N THR A 83 -6.75 -5.87 -11.83
CA THR A 83 -5.75 -6.37 -12.79
C THR A 83 -5.52 -5.42 -13.97
N ALA A 84 -6.50 -4.60 -14.32
CA ALA A 84 -6.38 -3.59 -15.36
C ALA A 84 -5.53 -2.38 -14.93
N ASP A 85 -5.62 -1.96 -13.67
CA ASP A 85 -4.83 -0.84 -13.11
C ASP A 85 -4.47 -1.07 -11.63
N PRO A 86 -3.54 -1.98 -11.32
CA PRO A 86 -3.28 -2.37 -9.93
C PRO A 86 -2.62 -1.24 -9.13
N ALA A 87 -1.88 -0.35 -9.79
CA ALA A 87 -1.21 0.76 -9.13
C ALA A 87 -2.18 1.84 -8.64
N HIS A 88 -3.36 1.98 -9.27
CA HIS A 88 -4.41 2.88 -8.81
C HIS A 88 -5.07 2.38 -7.52
N TYR A 89 -5.32 1.08 -7.42
CA TYR A 89 -6.08 0.49 -6.32
C TYR A 89 -5.22 0.03 -5.13
N ALA A 90 -3.96 -0.35 -5.37
CA ALA A 90 -3.05 -0.75 -4.29
C ALA A 90 -2.84 0.41 -3.29
N PRO A 91 -2.64 0.12 -1.99
CA PRO A 91 -2.36 1.17 -1.02
C PRO A 91 -1.10 1.95 -1.41
N GLN A 92 -1.13 3.27 -1.25
CA GLN A 92 -0.05 4.16 -1.67
C GLN A 92 1.33 3.82 -1.06
N PHE A 93 1.34 3.18 0.11
CA PHE A 93 2.55 2.76 0.79
C PHE A 93 2.59 1.25 1.04
N ASP A 94 2.16 0.47 0.05
CA ASP A 94 2.31 -0.99 0.02
C ASP A 94 1.76 -1.69 1.27
N GLY A 95 0.59 -1.24 1.76
CA GLY A 95 -0.06 -1.80 2.95
C GLY A 95 0.54 -1.35 4.29
N HIS A 96 1.51 -0.44 4.29
CA HIS A 96 2.07 0.15 5.50
C HIS A 96 1.31 1.38 5.98
N CYS A 97 1.42 1.65 7.29
CA CYS A 97 0.80 2.81 7.91
C CYS A 97 1.33 4.13 7.31
N ALA A 98 0.46 4.93 6.70
CA ALA A 98 0.81 6.20 6.08
C ALA A 98 1.45 7.18 7.08
N TYR A 99 0.93 7.26 8.30
CA TYR A 99 1.57 8.04 9.35
C TYR A 99 2.94 7.48 9.75
N GLY A 100 3.09 6.16 9.82
CA GLY A 100 4.37 5.51 10.09
C GLY A 100 5.42 5.92 9.06
N VAL A 101 5.05 5.88 7.78
CA VAL A 101 5.91 6.30 6.66
C VAL A 101 6.25 7.79 6.75
N SER A 102 5.30 8.64 7.17
CA SER A 102 5.57 10.07 7.42
C SER A 102 6.63 10.31 8.50
N LYS A 103 6.84 9.33 9.40
CA LYS A 103 7.87 9.34 10.44
C LYS A 103 9.10 8.49 10.09
N GLY A 104 9.20 8.05 8.83
CA GLY A 104 10.35 7.29 8.33
C GLY A 104 10.35 5.80 8.70
N GLY A 105 9.19 5.23 9.08
CA GLY A 105 9.08 3.82 9.48
C GLY A 105 8.08 3.02 8.64
N LYS A 106 8.35 1.74 8.46
CA LYS A 106 7.42 0.76 7.86
C LYS A 106 6.80 -0.11 8.94
N VAL A 107 5.58 0.23 9.35
CA VAL A 107 4.79 -0.54 10.33
C VAL A 107 3.51 -1.05 9.68
N PRO A 108 2.89 -2.13 10.21
CA PRO A 108 1.62 -2.65 9.72
C PRO A 108 0.54 -1.58 9.60
N ALA A 109 -0.44 -1.78 8.73
CA ALA A 109 -1.66 -0.99 8.72
C ALA A 109 -2.88 -1.86 8.98
N ASN A 110 -3.89 -1.29 9.61
CA ASN A 110 -5.18 -1.93 9.82
C ASN A 110 -6.11 -1.56 8.65
N PRO A 111 -6.69 -2.54 7.93
CA PRO A 111 -7.57 -2.27 6.78
C PRO A 111 -8.83 -1.46 7.15
N ASN A 112 -9.25 -1.48 8.42
CA ASN A 112 -10.41 -0.70 8.89
C ASN A 112 -10.10 0.79 9.09
N LEU A 113 -8.83 1.19 8.99
CA LEU A 113 -8.36 2.55 9.28
C LEU A 113 -7.82 3.19 8.01
N TRP A 114 -8.73 3.37 7.05
CA TRP A 114 -8.43 3.78 5.69
C TRP A 114 -8.89 5.22 5.40
N ARG A 115 -8.38 5.81 4.32
CA ARG A 115 -8.98 6.97 3.64
C ARG A 115 -8.62 6.92 2.16
N ILE A 116 -9.54 7.36 1.30
CA ILE A 116 -9.19 7.80 -0.05
C ILE A 116 -8.87 9.30 0.03
N VAL A 117 -7.73 9.70 -0.51
CA VAL A 117 -7.32 11.10 -0.66
C VAL A 117 -6.65 11.24 -2.02
N ASP A 118 -7.12 12.18 -2.85
CA ASP A 118 -6.61 12.37 -4.22
C ASP A 118 -6.52 11.06 -5.01
N ASP A 119 -7.61 10.29 -5.01
CA ASP A 119 -7.76 9.00 -5.71
C ASP A 119 -6.74 7.92 -5.31
N LYS A 120 -6.26 7.96 -4.06
CA LYS A 120 -5.30 6.99 -3.52
C LYS A 120 -5.73 6.44 -2.17
N LEU A 121 -5.51 5.14 -1.99
CA LEU A 121 -5.79 4.44 -0.74
C LEU A 121 -4.66 4.61 0.28
N TYR A 122 -4.99 5.16 1.44
CA TYR A 122 -4.10 5.28 2.59
C TYR A 122 -4.63 4.46 3.76
N LEU A 123 -3.75 3.75 4.45
CA LEU A 123 -4.07 2.93 5.62
C LEU A 123 -3.27 3.40 6.83
N ASN A 124 -3.80 3.23 8.04
CA ASN A 124 -3.14 3.55 9.30
C ASN A 124 -3.24 2.39 10.31
N ILE A 125 -2.37 2.37 11.32
CA ILE A 125 -2.22 1.20 12.20
C ILE A 125 -3.22 1.11 13.36
N THR A 126 -3.49 2.23 14.04
CA THR A 126 -4.38 2.28 15.22
C THR A 126 -5.25 3.53 15.20
N PRO A 127 -6.41 3.54 15.89
CA PRO A 127 -7.27 4.73 15.95
C PRO A 127 -6.57 5.97 16.51
N VAL A 128 -5.64 5.80 17.45
CA VAL A 128 -4.83 6.92 17.97
C VAL A 128 -3.92 7.50 16.88
N VAL A 129 -3.31 6.62 16.08
CA VAL A 129 -2.47 7.05 14.94
C VAL A 129 -3.30 7.69 13.83
N VAL A 130 -4.54 7.24 13.60
CA VAL A 130 -5.49 7.95 12.72
C VAL A 130 -5.67 9.39 13.20
N GLY A 131 -5.86 9.62 14.51
CA GLY A 131 -5.93 10.97 15.07
C GLY A 131 -4.74 11.84 14.68
N PHE A 132 -3.51 11.36 14.90
CA PHE A 132 -2.29 12.10 14.51
C PHE A 132 -2.16 12.31 13.00
N TRP A 133 -2.59 11.35 12.21
CA TRP A 133 -2.54 11.46 10.75
C TRP A 133 -3.55 12.50 10.24
N GLU A 134 -4.73 12.54 10.84
CA GLU A 134 -5.83 13.41 10.48
C GLU A 134 -5.66 14.87 10.93
N GLU A 135 -4.77 15.14 11.89
CA GLU A 135 -4.40 16.52 12.28
C GLU A 135 -3.86 17.35 11.11
N ASP A 136 -3.15 16.71 10.16
CA ASP A 136 -2.63 17.33 8.94
C ASP A 136 -2.49 16.27 7.84
N ILE A 137 -3.60 15.86 7.24
CA ILE A 137 -3.61 14.85 6.16
C ILE A 137 -2.65 15.24 5.02
N PRO A 138 -2.73 16.46 4.43
CA PRO A 138 -1.86 16.83 3.32
C PRO A 138 -0.38 16.85 3.70
N GLY A 139 -0.04 17.40 4.86
CA GLY A 139 1.34 17.44 5.34
C GLY A 139 1.90 16.05 5.64
N ASN A 140 1.12 15.18 6.26
CA ASN A 140 1.52 13.80 6.54
C ASN A 140 1.69 12.98 5.25
N ILE A 141 0.83 13.16 4.24
CA ILE A 141 1.00 12.54 2.91
C ILE A 141 2.28 13.05 2.23
N SER A 142 2.53 14.36 2.27
CA SER A 142 3.74 14.95 1.66
C SER A 142 5.02 14.44 2.34
N LEU A 143 5.04 14.35 3.66
CA LEU A 143 6.16 13.79 4.42
C LEU A 143 6.36 12.30 4.10
N ALA A 144 5.28 11.53 4.08
CA ALA A 144 5.33 10.11 3.75
C ALA A 144 5.86 9.89 2.33
N GLY A 145 5.38 10.64 1.35
CA GLY A 145 5.87 10.59 -0.03
C GLY A 145 7.34 10.99 -0.17
N SER A 146 7.82 11.92 0.66
CA SER A 146 9.25 12.31 0.68
C SER A 146 10.15 11.23 1.29
N ASN A 147 9.65 10.53 2.32
CA ASN A 147 10.40 9.46 2.98
C ASN A 147 10.37 8.14 2.19
N TRP A 148 9.27 7.87 1.48
CA TRP A 148 9.00 6.57 0.85
C TRP A 148 10.15 6.07 -0.03
N PRO A 149 10.72 6.85 -0.97
CA PRO A 149 11.82 6.37 -1.80
C PRO A 149 13.06 5.92 -1.02
N GLY A 150 13.26 6.44 0.19
CA GLY A 150 14.38 6.09 1.06
C GLY A 150 14.14 4.85 1.93
N ILE A 151 12.88 4.44 2.13
CA ILE A 151 12.53 3.32 3.02
C ILE A 151 11.79 2.18 2.33
N GLU A 152 11.30 2.37 1.10
CA GLU A 152 10.50 1.40 0.34
C GLU A 152 11.14 0.01 0.32
N GLY A 153 12.42 -0.07 -0.06
CA GLY A 153 13.19 -1.33 -0.10
C GLY A 153 13.72 -1.80 1.27
N SER A 154 13.45 -1.08 2.36
CA SER A 154 13.88 -1.48 3.71
C SER A 154 12.93 -2.50 4.32
N ASP A 155 13.44 -3.28 5.28
CA ASP A 155 12.64 -4.22 6.04
C ASP A 155 11.50 -3.50 6.79
N ALA A 156 10.33 -4.13 6.77
CA ALA A 156 9.19 -3.69 7.57
C ALA A 156 9.28 -4.26 8.99
N SER A 157 8.57 -3.62 9.93
CA SER A 157 8.33 -4.20 11.25
C SER A 157 7.65 -5.57 11.13
N THR A 158 8.12 -6.54 11.92
CA THR A 158 7.53 -7.88 12.06
C THR A 158 6.42 -7.93 13.11
N SER A 159 6.01 -6.78 13.64
CA SER A 159 4.94 -6.72 14.64
C SER A 159 3.58 -7.04 14.00
N THR A 160 2.69 -7.63 14.79
CA THR A 160 1.31 -7.85 14.39
C THR A 160 0.50 -6.56 14.53
N ILE A 161 -0.61 -6.44 13.80
CA ILE A 161 -1.50 -5.28 13.94
C ILE A 161 -2.11 -5.30 15.35
N PRO A 162 -1.92 -4.25 16.18
CA PRO A 162 -2.38 -4.27 17.57
C PRO A 162 -3.91 -4.34 17.67
N LYS A 163 -4.41 -5.26 18.50
CA LYS A 163 -5.84 -5.42 18.80
C LYS A 163 -6.70 -5.64 17.55
N TYR A 164 -6.16 -6.34 16.57
CA TYR A 164 -6.83 -6.63 15.32
C TYR A 164 -6.65 -8.11 14.93
N THR A 165 -7.67 -8.66 14.29
CA THR A 165 -7.64 -9.97 13.64
C THR A 165 -8.57 -9.87 12.44
N SER A 166 -8.08 -10.27 11.27
CA SER A 166 -8.88 -10.23 10.05
C SER A 166 -9.90 -11.36 10.01
N ASP A 167 -11.11 -11.06 9.55
CA ASP A 167 -12.11 -12.05 9.12
C ASP A 167 -12.09 -12.28 7.59
N ALA A 168 -11.18 -11.60 6.89
CA ALA A 168 -10.98 -11.69 5.45
C ALA A 168 -9.66 -12.42 5.10
N PRO A 169 -9.54 -12.98 3.89
CA PRO A 169 -10.64 -13.20 2.94
C PRO A 169 -11.57 -14.33 3.41
N GLN A 170 -12.84 -14.23 3.05
CA GLN A 170 -13.86 -15.22 3.38
C GLN A 170 -13.78 -16.45 2.46
N ALA A 171 -14.30 -17.58 2.94
CA ALA A 171 -14.62 -18.70 2.06
C ALA A 171 -15.83 -18.35 1.17
N ASP A 172 -16.04 -19.15 0.13
CA ASP A 172 -17.18 -18.99 -0.79
C ASP A 172 -18.55 -19.15 -0.13
#